data_AF-A0A8X6HUL4-F1
#
_entry.id   AF-A0A8X6HUL4-F1
#
_cell.length_a   1.000
_cell.length_b   1.000
_cell.length_c   1.000
_cell.angle_alpha   90.00
_cell.angle_beta   90.00
_cell.angle_gamma   90.00
#
_symmetry.space_group_name_H-M   'P 1'
#
loop_
_entity.id
_entity.type
_entity.pdbx_description
1 polymer ?
#
loop_
_entity_poly.entity_id
_entity_poly.type
_entity_poly.pdbx_seq_one_letter_code
_entity_poly.pdbx_strand_id
1 'polypeptide(L)' 'MARRTAVIPEEFVSSYFSKTPDIGAQYIENQISRLLHESNYSDDTKAKLLSQLLLKYQHIINEPKPPLRVTIEESKEQGQ' A
#
# COMPACT_ATOMS: atom_id res chain seq x y z
N MET A 1 -14.26 31.37 1.81
CA MET A 1 -13.82 30.40 0.78
C MET A 1 -14.42 29.04 1.13
N ALA A 2 -15.47 28.58 0.44
CA ALA A 2 -16.09 27.28 0.71
C ALA A 2 -15.34 26.18 -0.06
N ARG A 3 -14.72 25.22 0.66
CA ARG A 3 -14.09 24.05 0.06
C ARG A 3 -15.19 23.11 -0.44
N ARG A 4 -15.28 22.92 -1.76
CA ARG A 4 -16.14 21.90 -2.38
C ARG A 4 -15.48 20.53 -2.16
N THR A 5 -16.01 19.74 -1.25
CA THR A 5 -15.67 18.32 -1.11
C THR A 5 -16.68 17.49 -1.88
N ALA A 6 -16.23 16.73 -2.88
CA ALA A 6 -17.07 15.73 -3.54
C ALA A 6 -17.20 14.52 -2.61
N VAL A 7 -18.44 14.17 -2.25
CA VAL A 7 -18.74 12.97 -1.46
C VAL A 7 -18.73 11.78 -2.43
N ILE A 8 -17.71 10.95 -2.32
CA ILE A 8 -17.63 9.69 -3.06
C ILE A 8 -18.47 8.67 -2.29
N PRO A 9 -19.44 7.98 -2.91
CA PRO A 9 -20.25 6.98 -2.21
C PRO A 9 -19.38 5.84 -1.67
N GLU A 10 -19.67 5.37 -0.46
CA GLU A 10 -18.84 4.38 0.27
C GLU A 10 -18.62 3.07 -0.51
N GLU A 11 -19.59 2.68 -1.33
CA GLU A 11 -19.52 1.52 -2.24
C GLU A 11 -18.35 1.62 -3.24
N PHE A 12 -18.01 2.84 -3.66
CA PHE A 12 -16.86 3.09 -4.54
C PHE A 12 -15.54 3.16 -3.77
N VAL A 13 -15.57 3.59 -2.51
CA VAL A 13 -14.36 3.67 -1.66
C VAL A 13 -13.87 2.26 -1.32
N SER A 14 -14.78 1.37 -0.92
CA SER A 14 -14.46 -0.04 -0.63
C SER A 14 -13.86 -0.76 -1.85
N SER A 15 -14.42 -0.56 -3.04
CA SER A 15 -13.92 -1.19 -4.26
C SER A 15 -12.59 -0.59 -4.77
N TYR A 16 -12.30 0.67 -4.46
CA TYR A 16 -11.05 1.34 -4.86
C TYR A 16 -9.86 0.94 -3.97
N PHE A 17 -10.08 0.76 -2.66
CA PHE A 17 -9.00 0.46 -1.69
C PHE A 17 -8.82 -1.03 -1.37
N SER A 18 -9.83 -1.87 -1.54
CA SER A 18 -9.77 -3.30 -1.13
C SER A 18 -9.12 -4.21 -2.17
N LYS A 19 -8.72 -3.68 -3.34
CA LYS A 19 -8.24 -4.46 -4.49
C LYS A 19 -6.82 -4.13 -4.92
N THR A 20 -5.97 -3.59 -4.06
CA THR A 20 -4.53 -3.75 -4.27
C THR A 20 -4.14 -5.07 -3.64
N PRO A 21 -4.00 -6.15 -4.43
CA PRO A 21 -3.47 -7.37 -3.85
C PRO A 21 -2.01 -7.06 -3.51
N ASP A 22 -1.46 -7.82 -2.58
CA ASP A 22 -0.07 -7.79 -2.14
C ASP A 22 0.95 -8.15 -3.26
N ILE A 23 0.57 -7.96 -4.54
CA ILE A 23 1.34 -8.20 -5.76
C ILE A 23 2.70 -7.52 -5.64
N GLY A 24 2.78 -6.34 -5.02
CA GLY A 24 4.02 -5.62 -4.83
C GLY A 24 5.06 -6.39 -4.01
N ALA A 25 4.68 -6.90 -2.84
CA ALA A 25 5.58 -7.61 -1.92
C ALA A 25 6.00 -8.97 -2.49
N GLN A 26 5.04 -9.78 -2.92
CA GLN A 26 5.30 -11.12 -3.49
C GLN A 26 6.13 -11.07 -4.78
N TYR A 27 5.94 -10.03 -5.60
CA TYR A 27 6.76 -9.82 -6.79
C TYR A 27 8.21 -9.52 -6.42
N ILE A 28 8.45 -8.69 -5.40
CA ILE A 28 9.80 -8.36 -4.95
C ILE A 28 10.49 -9.58 -4.33
N GLU A 29 9.78 -10.37 -3.53
CA GLU A 29 10.30 -11.64 -2.98
C GLU A 29 10.80 -12.58 -4.09
N ASN A 30 9.99 -12.77 -5.14
CA ASN A 30 10.38 -13.58 -6.29
C ASN A 30 11.62 -13.02 -7.00
N GLN A 31 11.74 -11.70 -7.15
CA GLN A 31 12.92 -11.06 -7.74
C GLN A 31 14.17 -11.28 -6.88
N ILE A 32 14.05 -11.21 -5.55
CA ILE A 32 15.14 -11.51 -4.62
C ILE A 32 15.58 -12.98 -4.77
N SER A 33 14.65 -13.92 -4.79
CA SER A 33 14.95 -15.35 -4.97
C SER A 33 15.67 -15.62 -6.29
N ARG A 34 15.20 -15.03 -7.40
CA ARG A 34 15.86 -15.16 -8.71
C ARG A 34 17.25 -14.54 -8.72
N LEU A 35 17.42 -13.39 -8.07
CA LEU A 35 18.71 -12.73 -7.96
C LEU A 35 19.72 -13.56 -7.14
N LEU A 36 19.27 -14.27 -6.11
CA LEU A 36 20.10 -15.16 -5.31
C LEU A 36 20.50 -16.43 -6.06
N HIS A 37 19.54 -17.12 -6.69
CA HIS A 37 19.72 -18.47 -7.20
C HIS A 37 20.02 -18.56 -8.70
N GLU A 38 19.45 -17.68 -9.53
CA GLU A 38 19.50 -17.80 -10.99
C GLU A 38 20.45 -16.79 -11.65
N SER A 39 20.86 -15.75 -10.92
CA SER A 39 21.59 -14.64 -11.53
C SER A 39 23.10 -14.84 -11.58
N ASN A 40 23.66 -14.57 -12.77
CA ASN A 40 25.11 -14.58 -13.06
C ASN A 40 25.76 -13.20 -12.93
N TYR A 41 25.20 -12.32 -12.09
CA TYR A 41 25.81 -11.01 -11.81
C TYR A 41 27.04 -11.15 -10.91
N SER A 42 27.98 -10.19 -11.03
CA SER A 42 29.08 -10.07 -10.07
C SER A 42 28.57 -9.75 -8.67
N ASP A 43 29.29 -10.18 -7.63
CA ASP A 43 28.86 -10.07 -6.24
C ASP A 43 28.53 -8.63 -5.82
N ASP A 44 29.33 -7.65 -6.24
CA ASP A 44 29.08 -6.23 -5.97
C ASP A 44 27.77 -5.73 -6.61
N THR A 45 27.49 -6.17 -7.83
CA THR A 45 26.25 -5.80 -8.53
C THR A 45 25.04 -6.48 -7.89
N LYS A 46 25.20 -7.75 -7.50
CA LYS A 46 24.18 -8.52 -6.78
C LYS A 46 23.85 -7.86 -5.44
N ALA A 47 24.85 -7.44 -4.68
CA ALA A 47 24.66 -6.73 -3.41
C ALA A 47 23.88 -5.41 -3.60
N LYS A 48 24.25 -4.59 -4.59
CA LYS A 48 23.55 -3.32 -4.89
C LYS A 48 22.08 -3.55 -5.26
N LEU A 49 21.81 -4.53 -6.13
CA LEU A 49 20.44 -4.86 -6.55
C LEU A 49 19.61 -5.39 -5.36
N LEU A 50 20.20 -6.26 -4.53
CA LEU A 50 19.54 -6.75 -3.31
C LEU A 50 19.22 -5.61 -2.34
N SER A 51 20.15 -4.69 -2.09
CA SER A 51 19.90 -3.53 -1.24
C SER A 51 18.73 -2.68 -1.74
N GLN A 52 18.65 -2.45 -3.06
CA GLN A 52 17.53 -1.70 -3.64
C GLN A 52 16.19 -2.44 -3.52
N LEU A 53 16.17 -3.75 -3.75
CA LEU A 53 14.95 -4.56 -3.62
C LEU A 53 14.47 -4.64 -2.18
N LEU A 54 15.38 -4.81 -1.21
CA LEU A 54 15.06 -4.84 0.22
C LEU A 54 14.48 -3.52 0.71
N LEU A 55 15.02 -2.38 0.27
CA LEU A 55 14.45 -1.06 0.60
C LEU A 55 13.02 -0.91 0.07
N LYS A 56 12.77 -1.36 -1.16
CA LYS A 56 11.40 -1.33 -1.74
C LYS A 56 10.44 -2.26 -0.99
N TYR A 57 10.91 -3.45 -0.63
CA TYR A 57 10.13 -4.41 0.15
C TYR A 57 9.75 -3.86 1.53
N GLN A 58 10.72 -3.27 2.24
CA GLN A 58 10.48 -2.62 3.53
C GLN A 58 9.48 -1.46 3.42
N HIS A 59 9.56 -0.67 2.36
CA HIS A 59 8.63 0.44 2.14
C HIS A 59 7.19 -0.06 1.99
N ILE A 60 6.98 -1.14 1.23
CA ILE A 60 5.65 -1.72 1.00
C ILE A 60 5.09 -2.35 2.28
N ILE A 61 5.91 -3.07 3.05
CA ILE A 61 5.46 -3.70 4.29
C ILE A 61 5.18 -2.69 5.40
N ASN A 62 6.01 -1.66 5.50
CA ASN A 62 5.87 -0.61 6.52
C ASN A 62 4.94 0.52 6.09
N GLU A 63 4.27 0.42 4.93
CA GLU A 63 3.35 1.45 4.50
C GLU A 63 2.17 1.49 5.50
N PRO A 64 2.02 2.57 6.28
CA PRO A 64 0.98 2.62 7.28
C PRO A 64 -0.37 2.60 6.55
N LYS A 65 -1.23 1.64 6.94
CA LYS A 65 -2.60 1.60 6.41
C LYS A 65 -3.23 2.98 6.60
N PRO A 66 -3.86 3.56 5.56
CA PRO A 66 -4.46 4.87 5.67
C PRO A 66 -5.49 4.85 6.80
N PRO A 67 -5.55 5.92 7.62
CA PRO A 67 -6.45 5.95 8.76
C PRO A 67 -7.89 5.79 8.28
N LEU A 68 -8.62 4.90 8.94
CA LEU A 68 -10.06 4.70 8.74
C LEU A 68 -10.77 6.03 8.96
N ARG A 69 -11.43 6.55 7.92
CA ARG A 69 -12.29 7.72 8.05
C ARG A 69 -13.57 7.28 8.74
N VAL A 70 -13.69 7.61 10.02
CA VAL A 70 -14.94 7.43 10.78
C VAL A 70 -15.75 8.73 10.68
N THR A 71 -16.99 8.61 10.21
CA THR A 71 -17.98 9.69 10.22
C THR A 71 -18.79 9.57 11.51
N ILE A 72 -18.74 10.58 12.37
CA ILE A 72 -19.59 10.65 13.56
C ILE A 72 -20.94 11.21 13.08
N GLU A 73 -21.95 10.34 13.00
CA GLU A 73 -23.33 10.81 12.80
C GLU A 73 -23.81 11.38 14.15
N GLU A 74 -23.87 12.71 14.25
CA GLU A 74 -24.56 13.37 15.35
C GLU A 74 -26.04 12.97 15.27
N SER A 75 -26.44 12.08 16.17
CA SER A 75 -27.84 11.74 16.39
C SER A 75 -28.55 13.03 16.77
N LYS A 76 -29.43 13.51 15.89
CA LYS A 76 -30.40 14.55 16.24
C LYS A 76 -31.28 14.01 17.36
N GLU A 77 -30.89 14.26 18.60
CA GLU A 77 -31.80 14.15 19.73
C GLU A 77 -32.99 15.06 19.45
N GLN A 78 -34.13 14.38 19.35
CA GLN A 78 -35.43 14.92 19.05
C GLN A 78 -35.80 15.89 20.17
N GLY A 79 -35.98 17.17 19.82
CA GLY A 79 -36.80 18.05 20.63
C GLY A 79 -38.26 17.62 20.53
N GLN A 80 -38.83 17.19 21.65
CA GLN A 80 -40.25 17.27 21.95
C GLN A 80 -40.43 17.75 23.39
#